data_AF-A0A7X6SPZ1-F1
#
_entry.id   AF-A0A7X6SPZ1-F1
#
_cell.length_a   1.000
_cell.length_b   1.000
_cell.length_c   1.000
_cell.angle_alpha   90.00
_cell.angle_beta   90.00
_cell.angle_gamma   90.00
#
_symmetry.space_group_name_H-M   'P 1'
#
loop_
_entity.id
_entity.type
_entity.pdbx_description
1 polymer ?
#
loop_
_entity_poly.entity_id
_entity_poly.type
_entity_poly.pdbx_seq_one_letter_code
_entity_poly.pdbx_strand_id
1 'polypeptide(L)'
;MWDWYTGMPVWKNQNPWTSLRGFFYDYYLDYTGAYFGYKHAAAPLHIQLNLYDSVVCVLNQTSRDLNNVTASVTLYDLHGKSISEYSKAVSLKANNLTLLNKVVLPETLTEELYFLKLILRDKENIIDENLYWLSNKPKSYAKLNELTEVTLKT
;
A
#
# COMPACT_ATOMS: atom_id res chain seq x y z
N MET A 1 3.94 -5.18 14.00
CA MET A 1 3.09 -4.21 14.71
C MET A 1 1.91 -4.93 15.37
N TRP A 2 1.06 -5.62 14.61
CA TRP A 2 -0.21 -6.19 15.06
C TRP A 2 -0.17 -7.48 15.89
N ASP A 3 1.00 -7.83 16.43
CA ASP A 3 1.16 -9.00 17.32
C ASP A 3 1.43 -8.53 18.76
N TRP A 4 2.44 -7.67 18.92
CA TRP A 4 2.88 -7.20 20.25
C TRP A 4 2.61 -5.71 20.53
N TYR A 5 2.39 -4.89 19.50
CA TYR A 5 2.24 -3.45 19.66
C TYR A 5 0.77 -3.05 19.68
N THR A 6 0.37 -2.25 20.67
CA THR A 6 -1.02 -1.80 20.87
C THR A 6 -1.33 -0.43 20.28
N GLY A 7 -0.32 0.27 19.76
CA GLY A 7 -0.48 1.57 19.11
C GLY A 7 0.83 2.16 18.63
N MET A 8 0.74 3.13 17.72
CA MET A 8 1.88 3.87 17.19
C MET A 8 1.53 5.36 17.06
N PRO A 9 1.92 6.21 18.03
CA PRO A 9 1.78 7.65 17.89
C PRO A 9 2.79 8.17 16.88
N VAL A 10 2.31 8.86 15.84
CA VAL A 10 3.19 9.53 14.87
C VAL A 10 3.54 10.92 15.37
N TRP A 11 4.82 11.28 15.34
CA TRP A 11 5.30 12.63 15.64
C TRP A 11 5.51 13.41 14.32
N LYS A 12 4.61 14.29 13.94
CA LYS A 12 3.34 14.67 14.58
C LYS A 12 2.30 14.94 13.50
N ASN A 13 1.04 15.04 13.89
CA ASN A 13 -0.05 15.29 12.95
C ASN A 13 -0.09 16.74 12.43
N GLN A 14 0.27 17.73 13.26
CA GLN A 14 0.24 19.15 12.88
C GLN A 14 1.33 20.01 13.54
N ASN A 15 1.62 21.15 12.93
CA ASN A 15 2.50 22.19 13.48
C ASN A 15 1.69 23.40 13.99
N PRO A 16 2.14 24.09 15.05
CA PRO A 16 1.47 25.29 15.56
C PRO A 16 1.70 26.54 14.69
N TRP A 17 2.50 26.43 13.62
CA TRP A 17 2.88 27.49 12.68
C TRP A 17 3.25 26.86 11.32
N THR A 18 3.57 27.68 10.32
CA THR A 18 4.13 27.19 9.06
C THR A 18 5.46 26.46 9.30
N SER A 19 5.64 25.31 8.66
CA SER A 19 6.82 24.46 8.88
C SER A 19 7.10 23.57 7.67
N LEU A 20 8.30 23.02 7.62
CA LEU A 20 8.78 22.17 6.52
C LEU A 20 8.79 20.67 6.86
N ARG A 21 8.51 20.26 8.11
CA ARG A 21 8.55 18.84 8.50
C ARG A 21 7.62 18.49 9.66
N GLY A 22 7.31 17.20 9.77
CA GLY A 22 6.60 16.63 10.91
C GLY A 22 5.15 17.09 10.99
N PHE A 23 4.40 16.95 9.90
CA PHE A 23 2.97 17.21 9.84
C PHE A 23 2.31 16.36 8.76
N PHE A 24 1.02 16.06 8.94
CA PHE A 24 0.17 15.47 7.91
C PHE A 24 -0.50 16.57 7.09
N TYR A 25 -1.00 17.60 7.75
CA TYR A 25 -1.57 18.79 7.16
C TYR A 25 -0.92 20.04 7.74
N ASP A 26 -0.82 21.09 6.94
CA ASP A 26 -0.12 22.30 7.31
C ASP A 26 -0.97 23.23 8.20
N TYR A 27 -0.43 24.41 8.53
CA TYR A 27 -1.11 25.42 9.35
C TYR A 27 -2.44 25.91 8.75
N TYR A 28 -2.58 25.86 7.43
CA TYR A 28 -3.78 26.26 6.69
C TYR A 28 -4.71 25.07 6.39
N LEU A 29 -4.43 23.90 6.98
CA LEU A 29 -5.16 22.64 6.78
C LEU A 29 -5.00 22.04 5.37
N ASP A 30 -3.94 22.40 4.66
CA ASP A 30 -3.63 21.75 3.38
C ASP A 30 -2.99 20.38 3.62
N TYR A 31 -3.46 19.36 2.91
CA TYR A 31 -3.08 17.97 3.14
C TYR A 31 -1.84 17.59 2.32
N THR A 32 -0.82 17.06 3.00
CA THR A 32 0.38 16.54 2.31
C THR A 32 0.24 15.06 1.94
N GLY A 33 1.20 14.54 1.18
CA GLY A 33 1.32 13.10 0.96
C GLY A 33 1.38 12.27 2.25
N ALA A 34 1.89 12.83 3.35
CA ALA A 34 1.92 12.14 4.64
C ALA A 34 0.51 11.92 5.22
N TYR A 35 -0.42 12.87 5.01
CA TYR A 35 -1.82 12.69 5.39
C TYR A 35 -2.46 11.54 4.63
N PHE A 36 -2.33 11.52 3.29
CA PHE A 36 -2.92 10.47 2.47
C PHE A 36 -2.31 9.09 2.76
N GLY A 37 -0.99 9.02 2.94
CA GLY A 37 -0.31 7.79 3.34
C GLY A 37 -0.80 7.26 4.69
N TYR A 38 -0.92 8.13 5.70
CA TYR A 38 -1.40 7.72 7.02
C TYR A 38 -2.89 7.34 7.00
N LYS A 39 -3.74 8.16 6.36
CA LYS A 39 -5.18 7.88 6.20
C LYS A 39 -5.41 6.52 5.55
N HIS A 40 -4.63 6.19 4.53
CA HIS A 40 -4.73 4.93 3.83
C HIS A 40 -4.22 3.75 4.67
N ALA A 41 -3.03 3.87 5.27
CA ALA A 41 -2.46 2.81 6.12
C ALA A 41 -3.28 2.55 7.41
N ALA A 42 -4.04 3.54 7.87
CA ALA A 42 -4.93 3.44 9.03
C ALA A 42 -6.37 3.02 8.68
N ALA A 43 -6.63 2.63 7.42
CA ALA A 43 -7.95 2.14 7.02
C ALA A 43 -8.37 0.92 7.89
N PRO A 44 -9.64 0.82 8.32
CA PRO A 44 -10.07 -0.29 9.18
C PRO A 44 -9.96 -1.67 8.53
N LEU A 45 -10.10 -1.74 7.20
CA LEU A 45 -9.82 -2.91 6.38
C LEU A 45 -8.74 -2.50 5.38
N HIS A 46 -7.61 -3.19 5.39
CA HIS A 46 -6.45 -2.75 4.61
C HIS A 46 -5.64 -3.92 4.05
N ILE A 47 -5.17 -3.80 2.82
CA ILE A 47 -4.19 -4.69 2.21
C ILE A 47 -2.87 -3.94 2.01
N GLN A 48 -1.76 -4.52 2.47
CA GLN A 48 -0.46 -3.85 2.46
C GLN A 48 0.68 -4.82 2.19
N LEU A 49 1.80 -4.27 1.72
CA LEU A 49 3.08 -4.98 1.60
C LEU A 49 3.94 -4.73 2.83
N ASN A 50 4.44 -5.80 3.45
CA ASN A 50 5.54 -5.69 4.40
C ASN A 50 6.86 -5.52 3.65
N LEU A 51 7.45 -4.32 3.71
CA LEU A 51 8.72 -4.03 3.00
C LEU A 51 9.95 -4.74 3.59
N TYR A 52 9.85 -5.35 4.77
CA TYR A 52 10.97 -6.08 5.37
C TYR A 52 11.18 -7.45 4.71
N ASP A 53 10.11 -8.23 4.53
CA ASP A 53 10.16 -9.60 4.03
C ASP A 53 9.42 -9.80 2.70
N SER A 54 8.82 -8.72 2.16
CA SER A 54 7.98 -8.67 0.97
C SER A 54 6.70 -9.51 1.05
N VAL A 55 6.21 -9.84 2.25
CA VAL A 55 4.94 -10.55 2.43
C VAL A 55 3.76 -9.59 2.31
N VAL A 56 2.74 -9.97 1.57
CA VAL A 56 1.47 -9.21 1.54
C VAL A 56 0.63 -9.60 2.75
N CYS A 57 0.05 -8.60 3.41
CA CYS A 57 -0.77 -8.74 4.60
C CYS A 57 -2.14 -8.12 4.34
N VAL A 58 -3.19 -8.78 4.82
CA VAL A 58 -4.56 -8.23 4.86
C VAL A 58 -4.97 -8.08 6.31
N LEU A 59 -5.48 -6.91 6.67
CA LEU A 59 -5.79 -6.52 8.03
C LEU A 59 -7.27 -6.20 8.17
N ASN A 60 -7.84 -6.65 9.29
CA ASN A 60 -9.17 -6.28 9.72
C ASN A 60 -9.10 -5.74 11.15
N GLN A 61 -9.15 -4.42 11.29
CA GLN A 61 -9.20 -3.68 12.55
C GLN A 61 -10.64 -3.37 12.98
N THR A 62 -11.64 -3.95 12.32
CA THR A 62 -13.04 -3.81 12.71
C THR A 62 -13.43 -4.85 13.75
N SER A 63 -14.57 -4.62 14.41
CA SER A 63 -15.16 -5.56 15.37
C SER A 63 -15.97 -6.69 14.73
N ARG A 64 -15.92 -6.84 13.39
CA ARG A 64 -16.73 -7.82 12.65
C ARG A 64 -15.85 -8.70 11.78
N ASP A 65 -16.20 -9.98 11.72
CA ASP A 65 -15.62 -10.90 10.75
C ASP A 65 -16.02 -10.52 9.32
N LEU A 66 -15.09 -10.67 8.39
CA LEU A 66 -15.32 -10.45 6.97
C LEU A 66 -14.89 -11.69 6.20
N ASN A 67 -15.85 -12.40 5.62
CA ASN A 67 -15.61 -13.68 4.93
C ASN A 67 -15.77 -13.52 3.42
N ASN A 68 -15.17 -14.42 2.65
CA ASN A 68 -15.29 -14.50 1.19
C ASN A 68 -14.82 -13.24 0.44
N VAL A 69 -13.86 -12.50 1.00
CA VAL A 69 -13.22 -11.40 0.28
C VAL A 69 -12.06 -11.92 -0.55
N THR A 70 -11.78 -11.25 -1.66
CA THR A 70 -10.68 -11.62 -2.55
C THR A 70 -9.57 -10.60 -2.43
N ALA A 71 -8.36 -11.07 -2.13
CA ALA A 71 -7.15 -10.30 -2.22
C ALA A 71 -6.47 -10.58 -3.56
N SER A 72 -6.27 -9.56 -4.36
CA SER A 72 -5.59 -9.61 -5.65
C SER A 72 -4.26 -8.85 -5.57
N VAL A 73 -3.23 -9.44 -6.16
CA VAL A 73 -1.87 -8.92 -6.16
C VAL A 73 -1.34 -8.99 -7.58
N THR A 74 -1.07 -7.83 -8.16
CA THR A 74 -0.60 -7.72 -9.54
C THR A 74 0.69 -6.91 -9.56
N LEU A 75 1.73 -7.48 -10.15
CA LEU A 75 3.00 -6.81 -10.41
C LEU A 75 3.03 -6.35 -11.87
N TYR A 76 3.33 -5.07 -12.09
CA TYR A 76 3.49 -4.48 -13.40
C TYR A 76 4.93 -4.02 -13.59
N ASP A 77 5.38 -3.99 -14.84
CA ASP A 77 6.58 -3.24 -15.23
C ASP A 77 6.29 -1.72 -15.27
N LEU A 78 7.33 -0.93 -15.54
CA LEU A 78 7.26 0.52 -15.66
C LEU A 78 6.25 1.00 -16.72
N HIS A 79 5.96 0.17 -17.72
CA HIS A 79 5.07 0.48 -18.84
C HIS A 79 3.65 -0.06 -18.66
N GLY A 80 3.33 -0.59 -17.47
CA GLY A 80 1.99 -1.08 -17.14
C GLY A 80 1.67 -2.48 -17.67
N LYS A 81 2.66 -3.24 -18.17
CA LYS A 81 2.47 -4.64 -18.54
C LYS A 81 2.47 -5.50 -17.28
N SER A 82 1.47 -6.37 -17.14
CA SER A 82 1.44 -7.35 -16.03
C SER A 82 2.56 -8.37 -16.20
N ILE A 83 3.38 -8.51 -15.17
CA ILE A 83 4.45 -9.49 -15.03
C ILE A 83 3.92 -10.74 -14.33
N SER A 84 3.18 -10.52 -13.24
CA SER A 84 2.56 -11.58 -12.46
C SER A 84 1.26 -11.09 -11.85
N GLU A 85 0.32 -12.02 -11.70
CA GLU A 85 -0.97 -11.78 -11.08
C GLU A 85 -1.36 -13.01 -10.28
N TYR A 86 -1.81 -12.80 -9.04
CA TYR A 86 -2.45 -13.85 -8.26
C TYR A 86 -3.61 -13.27 -7.47
N SER A 87 -4.62 -14.10 -7.22
CA SER A 87 -5.74 -13.77 -6.35
C SER A 87 -6.03 -14.91 -5.39
N LYS A 88 -6.42 -14.58 -4.16
CA LYS A 88 -6.74 -15.56 -3.12
C LYS A 88 -7.98 -15.13 -2.35
N ALA A 89 -8.91 -16.06 -2.17
CA ALA A 89 -10.03 -15.87 -1.24
C ALA A 89 -9.52 -15.92 0.20
N VAL A 90 -9.90 -14.94 1.01
CA VAL A 90 -9.48 -14.81 2.40
C VAL A 90 -10.70 -14.53 3.28
N SER A 91 -10.64 -15.04 4.51
CA SER A 91 -11.61 -14.75 5.55
C SER A 91 -10.87 -14.10 6.71
N LEU A 92 -11.25 -12.88 7.03
CA LEU A 92 -10.59 -12.02 8.01
C LEU A 92 -11.42 -12.01 9.29
N LYS A 93 -10.82 -12.49 10.38
CA LYS A 93 -11.42 -12.34 11.71
C LYS A 93 -11.33 -10.90 12.18
N ALA A 94 -12.28 -10.50 13.03
CA ALA A 94 -12.24 -9.21 13.71
C ALA A 94 -10.89 -9.01 14.44
N ASN A 95 -10.34 -7.80 14.38
CA ASN A 95 -9.05 -7.42 14.99
C ASN A 95 -7.88 -8.38 14.68
N ASN A 96 -7.77 -8.84 13.44
CA ASN A 96 -6.77 -9.82 13.04
C ASN A 96 -6.08 -9.45 11.71
N LEU A 97 -4.97 -10.13 11.43
CA LEU A 97 -4.24 -10.04 10.17
C LEU A 97 -4.13 -11.42 9.52
N THR A 98 -4.04 -11.45 8.21
CA THR A 98 -3.79 -12.68 7.44
C THR A 98 -2.64 -12.43 6.48
N LEU A 99 -1.66 -13.32 6.53
CA LEU A 99 -0.50 -13.30 5.64
C LEU A 99 -0.82 -14.02 4.33
N LEU A 100 -0.42 -13.42 3.21
CA LEU A 100 -0.49 -14.00 1.88
C LEU A 100 0.91 -14.39 1.41
N ASN A 101 1.09 -14.50 0.09
CA ASN A 101 2.36 -14.89 -0.49
C ASN A 101 3.35 -13.72 -0.49
N LYS A 102 4.63 -14.08 -0.46
CA LYS A 102 5.73 -13.15 -0.68
C LYS A 102 5.74 -12.68 -2.14
N VAL A 103 5.90 -11.38 -2.33
CA VAL A 103 6.15 -10.76 -3.63
C VAL A 103 7.62 -10.98 -3.99
N VAL A 104 7.85 -11.57 -5.17
CA VAL A 104 9.17 -11.79 -5.73
C VAL A 104 9.29 -10.92 -6.97
N LEU A 105 10.30 -10.05 -6.98
CA LEU A 105 10.65 -9.26 -8.15
C LEU A 105 11.47 -10.14 -9.11
N PRO A 106 11.35 -9.94 -10.43
CA PRO A 106 12.22 -10.58 -11.40
C PRO A 106 13.71 -10.33 -11.10
N GLU A 107 14.53 -11.38 -11.23
CA GLU A 107 15.98 -11.26 -11.16
C GLU A 107 16.50 -10.70 -12.48
N THR A 108 16.78 -9.40 -12.52
CA THR A 108 17.35 -8.71 -13.68
C THR A 108 18.65 -8.01 -13.31
N LEU A 109 19.61 -7.98 -14.27
CA LEU A 109 20.89 -7.29 -14.11
C LEU A 109 20.76 -5.77 -14.27
N THR A 110 19.69 -5.33 -14.94
CA THR A 110 19.34 -3.93 -15.17
C THR A 110 18.55 -3.37 -14.00
N GLU A 111 18.78 -2.10 -13.68
CA GLU A 111 17.93 -1.39 -12.71
C GLU A 111 16.52 -1.26 -13.27
N GLU A 112 15.52 -1.76 -12.55
CA GLU A 112 14.13 -1.77 -12.99
C GLU A 112 13.19 -1.31 -11.88
N LEU A 113 12.11 -0.65 -12.29
CA LEU A 113 11.05 -0.19 -11.42
C LEU A 113 9.77 -0.95 -11.76
N TYR A 114 9.07 -1.35 -10.71
CA TYR A 114 7.86 -2.14 -10.78
C TYR A 114 6.74 -1.44 -10.03
N PHE A 115 5.51 -1.63 -10.48
CA PHE A 115 4.33 -1.25 -9.73
C PHE A 115 3.64 -2.48 -9.17
N LEU A 116 3.51 -2.56 -7.85
CA LEU A 116 2.74 -3.59 -7.18
C LEU A 116 1.37 -3.02 -6.81
N LYS A 117 0.33 -3.53 -7.46
CA LYS A 117 -1.06 -3.20 -7.15
C LYS A 117 -1.65 -4.29 -6.27
N LEU A 118 -2.16 -3.89 -5.12
CA LEU A 118 -2.90 -4.74 -4.18
C LEU A 118 -4.35 -4.29 -4.18
N ILE A 119 -5.29 -5.22 -4.30
CA ILE A 119 -6.72 -4.93 -4.23
C ILE A 119 -7.36 -5.90 -3.24
N LEU A 120 -8.10 -5.38 -2.27
CA LEU A 120 -9.03 -6.16 -1.47
C LEU A 120 -10.45 -5.85 -1.95
N ARG A 121 -11.22 -6.88 -2.30
CA ARG A 121 -12.60 -6.72 -2.77
C ARG A 121 -13.57 -7.69 -2.11
N ASP A 122 -14.78 -7.22 -1.90
CA ASP A 122 -15.95 -8.06 -1.60
C ASP A 122 -16.82 -8.10 -2.85
N LYS A 123 -16.85 -9.26 -3.52
CA LYS A 123 -17.52 -9.43 -4.82
C LYS A 123 -17.00 -8.39 -5.84
N GLU A 124 -17.86 -7.46 -6.25
CA GLU A 124 -17.55 -6.40 -7.20
C GLU A 124 -17.08 -5.10 -6.52
N ASN A 125 -17.25 -4.96 -5.20
CA ASN A 125 -16.90 -3.75 -4.48
C ASN A 125 -15.43 -3.79 -4.02
N ILE A 126 -14.66 -2.78 -4.43
CA ILE A 126 -13.30 -2.58 -3.93
C ILE A 126 -13.38 -2.01 -2.52
N ILE A 127 -12.85 -2.76 -1.56
CA ILE A 127 -12.74 -2.34 -0.15
C ILE A 127 -11.51 -1.45 0.00
N ASP A 128 -10.40 -1.87 -0.58
CA ASP A 128 -9.10 -1.21 -0.43
C ASP A 128 -8.24 -1.44 -1.68
N GLU A 129 -7.47 -0.42 -2.08
CA GLU A 129 -6.54 -0.48 -3.20
C GLU A 129 -5.22 0.18 -2.81
N ASN A 130 -4.13 -0.58 -2.85
CA ASN A 130 -2.82 -0.11 -2.41
C ASN A 130 -1.75 -0.33 -3.47
N LEU A 131 -1.08 0.75 -3.86
CA LEU A 131 -0.11 0.78 -4.94
C LEU A 131 1.28 1.12 -4.41
N TYR A 132 2.25 0.29 -4.76
CA TYR A 132 3.66 0.49 -4.39
C TYR A 132 4.52 0.61 -5.64
N TRP A 133 5.51 1.51 -5.60
CA TRP A 133 6.66 1.53 -6.50
C TRP A 133 7.81 0.78 -5.86
N LEU A 134 8.25 -0.29 -6.50
CA LEU A 134 9.33 -1.16 -6.02
C LEU A 134 10.50 -1.10 -7.00
N SER A 135 11.72 -1.28 -6.49
CA SER A 135 12.93 -1.30 -7.32
C SER A 135 13.76 -2.53 -6.96
N ASN A 136 14.33 -3.20 -7.96
CA ASN A 136 15.29 -4.28 -7.73
C ASN A 136 16.65 -3.76 -7.24
N LYS A 137 16.91 -2.46 -7.40
CA LYS A 137 18.07 -1.78 -6.85
C LYS A 137 17.65 -0.97 -5.62
N PRO A 138 18.29 -1.18 -4.45
CA PRO A 138 17.88 -0.51 -3.22
C PRO A 138 17.76 1.01 -3.37
N LYS A 139 16.55 1.53 -3.12
CA LYS A 139 16.23 2.96 -3.00
C LYS A 139 16.43 3.81 -4.26
N SER A 140 16.56 3.21 -5.44
CA SER A 140 16.60 3.98 -6.69
C SER A 140 15.23 4.02 -7.36
N TYR A 141 14.65 5.22 -7.46
CA TYR A 141 13.34 5.48 -8.09
C TYR A 141 13.43 6.50 -9.24
N ALA A 142 14.63 6.80 -9.73
CA ALA A 142 14.84 7.81 -10.77
C ALA A 142 14.07 7.52 -12.07
N LYS A 143 13.82 6.23 -12.35
CA LYS A 143 13.02 5.77 -13.50
C LYS A 143 11.56 6.23 -13.47
N LEU A 144 11.04 6.72 -12.35
CA LEU A 144 9.73 7.39 -12.33
C LEU A 144 9.69 8.62 -13.23
N ASN A 145 10.84 9.27 -13.49
CA ASN A 145 10.93 10.40 -14.42
C ASN A 145 10.77 9.99 -15.89
N GLU A 146 10.81 8.69 -16.19
CA GLU A 146 10.66 8.13 -17.55
C GLU A 146 9.21 7.71 -17.84
N LEU A 147 8.28 7.88 -16.88
CA LEU A 147 6.87 7.55 -17.08
C LEU A 147 6.27 8.37 -18.21
N THR A 148 5.57 7.70 -19.11
CA THR A 148 4.82 8.34 -20.19
C THR A 148 3.62 9.09 -19.62
N GLU A 149 3.37 10.28 -20.15
CA GLU A 149 2.16 11.04 -19.83
C GLU A 149 0.90 10.25 -20.22
N VAL A 150 -0.13 10.34 -19.37
CA VAL A 150 -1.44 9.72 -19.60
C VAL A 150 -2.55 10.72 -19.38
N THR A 151 -3.61 10.65 -20.18
CA THR A 151 -4.81 11.46 -19.98
C THR A 151 -5.73 10.75 -18.99
N LEU A 152 -6.00 11.41 -17.86
CA LEU A 152 -7.01 10.95 -16.91
C LEU A 152 -8.40 11.22 -17.49
N LYS A 153 -9.27 10.20 -17.47
CA LYS A 153 -10.70 10.40 -17.71
C LYS A 153 -11.33 10.83 -16.40
N THR A 154 -11.62 12.12 -16.28
CA THR A 154 -12.47 12.68 -15.20
C THR A 154 -13.94 12.58 -15.55
#